data_AF-A0A9N9K6J7-F1
#
_entry.id   AF-A0A9N9K6J7-F1
#
_cell.length_a   1.000
_cell.length_b   1.000
_cell.length_c   1.000
_cell.angle_alpha   90.00
_cell.angle_beta   90.00
_cell.angle_gamma   90.00
#
_symmetry.space_group_name_H-M   'P 1'
#
loop_
_entity.id
_entity.type
_entity.pdbx_description
1 polymer ?
#
loop_
_entity_poly.entity_id
_entity_poly.type
_entity_poly.pdbx_seq_one_letter_code
_entity_poly.pdbx_strand_id
1 'polypeptide(L)'
;ISRPDHPTIALELLAIATKKELKEHYEQALLYDKKLPADDTWIVHFTCEENAISEPCWPTKSQLQKGLRAIYFWHNLDFTKIKMIACWWDTNNNTKHVTDVEEIMV
;
A
#
# COMPACT_ATOMS: atom_id res chain seq x y z
N ILE A 1 -2.68 -23.38 14.84
CA ILE A 1 -1.99 -23.25 13.53
C ILE A 1 -0.71 -22.49 13.83
N SER A 2 0.44 -23.15 13.75
CA SER A 2 1.75 -22.52 13.99
C SER A 2 2.01 -21.48 12.90
N ARG A 3 2.40 -20.26 13.29
CA ARG A 3 2.94 -19.28 12.35
C ARG A 3 4.14 -19.92 11.62
N PRO A 4 4.33 -19.68 10.32
CA PRO A 4 5.56 -20.09 9.65
C PRO A 4 6.77 -19.47 10.37
N ASP A 5 7.89 -20.18 10.46
CA ASP A 5 9.13 -19.68 11.08
C ASP A 5 9.75 -18.46 10.34
N HIS A 6 9.11 -18.01 9.26
CA HIS A 6 9.53 -16.89 8.43
C HIS A 6 8.38 -15.91 8.24
N PRO A 7 8.57 -14.62 8.55
CA PRO A 7 7.58 -13.60 8.28
C PRO A 7 7.31 -13.53 6.77
N THR A 8 6.03 -13.51 6.41
CA THR A 8 5.59 -13.54 5.01
C THR A 8 4.86 -12.26 4.64
N ILE A 9 5.09 -11.77 3.42
CA ILE A 9 4.47 -10.54 2.93
C ILE A 9 3.80 -10.83 1.59
N ALA A 10 2.51 -10.47 1.47
CA ALA A 10 1.81 -10.44 0.20
C ALA A 10 1.91 -9.02 -0.39
N LEU A 11 2.37 -8.93 -1.64
CA LEU A 11 2.45 -7.68 -2.38
C LEU A 11 1.50 -7.75 -3.58
N GLU A 12 0.61 -6.77 -3.69
CA GLU A 12 -0.18 -6.55 -4.89
C GLU A 12 0.29 -5.29 -5.59
N LEU A 13 0.83 -5.46 -6.79
CA LEU A 13 1.40 -4.39 -7.59
C LEU A 13 0.37 -3.88 -8.59
N LEU A 14 0.12 -2.57 -8.55
CA LEU A 14 -0.78 -1.86 -9.45
C LEU A 14 -0.01 -0.74 -10.15
N ALA A 15 -0.17 -0.60 -11.45
CA ALA A 15 0.42 0.48 -12.23
C ALA A 15 -0.71 1.30 -12.88
N ILE A 16 -0.72 2.61 -12.63
CA ILE A 16 -1.66 3.58 -13.23
C ILE A 16 -3.14 3.19 -12.97
N ALA A 17 -3.40 2.48 -11.86
CA ALA A 17 -4.76 2.13 -11.46
C ALA A 17 -5.57 3.36 -11.07
N THR A 18 -6.81 3.43 -11.55
CA THR A 18 -7.79 4.44 -11.15
C THR A 18 -8.18 4.29 -9.68
N LYS A 19 -8.75 5.36 -9.09
CA LYS A 19 -9.30 5.30 -7.72
C LYS A 19 -10.36 4.20 -7.54
N LYS A 20 -11.10 3.83 -8.60
CA LYS A 20 -12.10 2.76 -8.55
C LYS A 20 -11.40 1.40 -8.46
N GLU A 21 -10.47 1.13 -9.37
CA GLU A 21 -9.70 -0.12 -9.40
C GLU A 21 -8.92 -0.31 -8.09
N LEU A 22 -8.26 0.73 -7.60
CA LEU A 22 -7.56 0.67 -6.30
C LEU A 22 -8.48 0.18 -5.18
N LYS A 23 -9.69 0.72 -5.07
CA LYS A 23 -10.66 0.30 -4.05
C LYS A 23 -11.10 -1.15 -4.22
N GLU A 24 -11.27 -1.61 -5.46
CA GLU A 24 -11.60 -3.01 -5.74
C GLU A 24 -10.44 -3.93 -5.31
N HIS A 25 -9.20 -3.55 -5.62
CA HIS A 25 -8.01 -4.29 -5.20
C HIS A 25 -7.79 -4.26 -3.68
N TYR A 26 -8.19 -3.21 -2.97
CA TYR A 26 -8.12 -3.19 -1.49
C TYR A 26 -8.99 -4.27 -0.86
N GLU A 27 -10.20 -4.46 -1.40
CA GLU A 27 -11.09 -5.52 -0.95
C GLU A 27 -10.55 -6.90 -1.34
N GLN A 28 -9.95 -7.05 -2.53
CA GLN A 28 -9.35 -8.32 -2.94
C GLN A 28 -8.14 -8.70 -2.10
N ALA A 29 -7.23 -7.76 -1.83
CA ALA A 29 -6.02 -7.99 -1.04
C ALA A 29 -6.34 -8.50 0.38
N LEU A 30 -7.41 -7.98 1.00
CA LEU A 30 -7.89 -8.46 2.30
C LEU A 30 -8.40 -9.91 2.27
N LEU A 31 -8.69 -10.46 1.10
CA LEU A 31 -9.10 -11.86 0.94
C LEU A 31 -7.90 -12.79 0.74
N TYR A 32 -6.67 -12.27 0.56
CA TYR A 32 -5.48 -13.09 0.36
C TYR A 32 -5.15 -13.92 1.58
N ASP A 33 -5.35 -13.42 2.81
CA ASP A 33 -5.10 -14.17 4.04
C ASP A 33 -5.83 -15.53 4.07
N LYS A 34 -6.99 -15.65 3.40
CA LYS A 34 -7.74 -16.91 3.27
C LYS A 34 -7.05 -17.96 2.39
N LYS A 35 -6.19 -17.53 1.47
CA LYS A 35 -5.52 -18.38 0.45
C LYS A 35 -4.00 -18.47 0.66
N LEU A 36 -3.42 -17.40 1.19
CA LEU A 36 -2.02 -17.11 1.39
C LEU A 36 -1.91 -16.35 2.72
N PRO A 37 -1.94 -17.07 3.87
CA PRO A 37 -1.78 -16.44 5.17
C PRO A 37 -0.42 -15.72 5.20
N ALA A 38 -0.47 -14.39 5.20
CA ALA A 38 0.70 -13.52 5.19
C ALA A 38 0.67 -12.63 6.43
N ASP A 39 1.83 -12.37 7.02
CA ASP A 39 1.91 -11.49 8.20
C ASP A 39 1.60 -10.04 7.86
N ASP A 40 1.94 -9.61 6.63
CA ASP A 40 1.59 -8.30 6.10
C ASP A 40 1.07 -8.39 4.66
N THR A 41 0.10 -7.53 4.33
CA THR A 41 -0.41 -7.36 2.96
C THR A 41 -0.26 -5.91 2.53
N TRP A 42 0.45 -5.67 1.43
CA TRP A 42 0.67 -4.35 0.88
C TRP A 42 0.08 -4.20 -0.52
N ILE A 43 -0.61 -3.09 -0.71
CA ILE A 43 -0.82 -2.50 -2.02
C ILE A 43 0.42 -1.69 -2.37
N VAL A 44 0.98 -1.96 -3.55
CA VAL A 44 2.08 -1.18 -4.14
C VAL A 44 1.55 -0.50 -5.39
N HIS A 45 1.32 0.81 -5.34
CA HIS A 45 0.77 1.56 -6.48
C HIS A 45 1.83 2.45 -7.12
N PHE A 46 2.20 2.16 -8.36
CA PHE A 46 3.02 3.03 -9.21
C PHE A 46 2.12 3.88 -10.09
N THR A 47 2.41 5.17 -10.19
CA THR A 47 1.65 6.08 -11.05
C THR A 47 2.45 7.32 -11.40
N CYS A 48 2.05 8.02 -12.47
CA CYS A 48 2.54 9.35 -12.80
C CYS A 48 1.48 10.44 -12.55
N GLU A 49 0.33 10.09 -11.94
CA GLU A 49 -0.73 11.05 -11.59
C GLU A 49 -0.23 12.11 -10.60
N GLU A 50 -0.41 13.39 -10.92
CA GLU A 50 0.15 14.51 -10.14
C GLU A 50 -0.28 14.52 -8.67
N ASN A 51 -1.51 14.07 -8.38
CA ASN A 51 -2.09 14.06 -7.05
C ASN A 51 -1.85 12.76 -6.27
N ALA A 52 -1.07 11.82 -6.81
CA ALA A 52 -0.83 10.53 -6.16
C ALA A 52 -0.16 10.66 -4.79
N ILE A 53 0.62 11.72 -4.57
CA ILE A 53 1.32 11.98 -3.30
C ILE A 53 0.57 12.98 -2.42
N SER A 54 -0.04 14.02 -3.01
CA SER A 54 -0.76 15.04 -2.24
C SER A 54 -2.16 14.58 -1.79
N GLU A 55 -2.83 13.77 -2.61
CA GLU A 55 -4.16 13.21 -2.34
C GLU A 55 -4.28 11.72 -2.70
N PRO A 56 -3.42 10.85 -2.16
CA PRO A 56 -3.46 9.40 -2.36
C PRO A 56 -4.83 8.82 -1.98
N CYS A 57 -5.27 7.84 -2.75
CA CYS A 57 -6.49 7.10 -2.48
C CYS A 57 -6.25 6.05 -1.39
N TRP A 58 -6.06 6.51 -0.15
CA TRP A 58 -5.75 5.62 0.97
C TRP A 58 -6.83 4.56 1.24
N PRO A 59 -6.42 3.37 1.75
CA PRO A 59 -7.36 2.45 2.36
C PRO A 59 -8.13 3.12 3.50
N THR A 60 -9.37 2.69 3.70
CA THR A 60 -10.22 3.16 4.80
C THR A 60 -9.64 2.71 6.15
N LYS A 61 -10.01 3.41 7.24
CA LYS A 61 -9.63 3.02 8.60
C LYS A 61 -9.89 1.54 8.91
N SER A 62 -11.06 1.02 8.50
CA SER A 62 -11.43 -0.38 8.70
C SER A 62 -10.51 -1.34 7.94
N GLN A 63 -10.16 -1.01 6.69
CA GLN A 63 -9.22 -1.83 5.89
C GLN A 63 -7.81 -1.81 6.50
N LEU A 64 -7.32 -0.64 6.94
CA LEU A 64 -6.02 -0.53 7.62
C LEU A 64 -5.98 -1.35 8.91
N GLN A 65 -7.03 -1.28 9.73
CA GLN A 65 -7.15 -2.06 10.97
C GLN A 65 -7.21 -3.58 10.74
N LYS A 66 -7.65 -4.02 9.56
CA LYS A 66 -7.63 -5.43 9.14
C LYS A 66 -6.27 -5.88 8.61
N GLY A 67 -5.25 -5.03 8.65
CA GLY A 67 -3.88 -5.36 8.25
C GLY A 67 -3.51 -4.97 6.82
N LEU A 68 -4.41 -4.29 6.08
CA LEU A 68 -4.04 -3.75 4.77
C LEU A 68 -3.10 -2.56 4.93
N ARG A 69 -2.03 -2.55 4.15
CA ARG A 69 -1.06 -1.47 4.06
C ARG A 69 -0.98 -0.97 2.63
N ALA A 70 -0.57 0.27 2.43
CA ALA A 70 -0.41 0.83 1.10
C ALA A 70 0.86 1.65 1.00
N ILE A 71 1.54 1.53 -0.14
CA ILE A 71 2.64 2.38 -0.54
C ILE A 71 2.39 2.89 -1.96
N TYR A 72 2.62 4.18 -2.14
CA TYR A 72 2.42 4.89 -3.38
C TYR A 72 3.77 5.38 -3.89
N PHE A 73 4.07 5.06 -5.14
CA PHE A 73 5.22 5.52 -5.89
C PHE A 73 4.74 6.41 -7.02
N TRP A 74 4.88 7.72 -6.85
CA TRP A 74 4.80 8.62 -7.98
C TRP A 74 6.13 8.64 -8.71
N HIS A 75 6.11 8.67 -10.03
CA HIS A 75 7.32 8.88 -10.81
C HIS A 75 7.08 9.85 -11.98
N ASN A 76 8.13 10.55 -12.40
CA ASN A 76 8.11 11.27 -13.66
C ASN A 76 8.13 10.31 -14.86
N LEU A 77 7.80 10.81 -16.05
CA LEU A 77 7.62 9.98 -17.25
C LEU A 77 8.89 9.24 -17.68
N ASP A 78 10.05 9.81 -17.39
CA ASP A 78 11.38 9.26 -17.66
C ASP A 78 11.92 8.41 -16.49
N PHE A 79 11.15 8.26 -15.41
CA PHE A 79 11.50 7.42 -14.24
C PHE A 79 12.84 7.80 -13.57
N THR A 80 13.28 9.05 -13.72
CA THR A 80 14.51 9.56 -13.08
C THR A 80 14.25 10.13 -11.67
N LYS A 81 12.98 10.36 -11.35
CA LYS A 81 12.53 10.87 -10.05
C LYS A 81 11.34 10.05 -9.57
N ILE A 82 11.45 9.55 -8.35
CA ILE A 82 10.38 8.82 -7.68
C ILE A 82 10.09 9.52 -6.36
N LYS A 83 8.81 9.69 -6.05
CA LYS A 83 8.33 10.10 -4.73
C LYS A 83 7.55 8.97 -4.10
N MET A 84 7.79 8.71 -2.84
CA MET A 84 7.21 7.61 -2.10
C MET A 84 6.45 8.13 -0.88
N ILE A 85 5.25 7.60 -0.66
CA ILE A 85 4.49 7.81 0.57
C ILE A 85 3.79 6.50 0.97
N ALA A 86 3.82 6.16 2.25
CA ALA A 86 3.25 4.93 2.77
C ALA A 86 2.24 5.18 3.89
N CYS A 87 1.28 4.26 4.03
CA CYS A 87 0.20 4.33 5.00
C CYS A 87 -0.13 2.96 5.57
N TRP A 88 -0.20 2.86 6.90
CA TRP A 88 -0.63 1.65 7.61
C TRP A 88 -1.32 1.98 8.94
N TRP A 89 -1.94 0.97 9.57
CA TRP A 89 -2.40 1.07 10.95
C TRP A 89 -1.26 0.75 11.92
N ASP A 90 -0.89 1.72 12.76
CA ASP A 90 0.03 1.48 13.86
C ASP A 90 -0.73 0.83 15.01
N THR A 91 -0.48 -0.45 15.25
CA THR A 91 -1.12 -1.23 16.30
C THR A 91 -0.68 -0.81 17.71
N ASN A 92 0.54 -0.27 17.87
CA ASN A 92 1.05 0.17 19.17
C ASN A 92 0.35 1.44 19.63
N ASN A 93 0.17 2.39 18.70
CA ASN A 93 -0.45 3.69 18.98
C ASN A 93 -1.95 3.74 18.64
N ASN A 94 -2.50 2.65 18.10
CA ASN A 94 -3.89 2.51 17.64
C ASN A 94 -4.33 3.69 16.75
N THR A 95 -3.47 4.06 15.81
CA THR A 95 -3.68 5.23 14.93
C THR A 95 -3.28 4.93 13.49
N LYS A 96 -3.79 5.73 12.56
CA LYS A 96 -3.32 5.73 11.18
C LYS A 96 -1.95 6.40 11.14
N HIS A 97 -0.95 5.71 10.62
CA HIS A 97 0.36 6.27 10.32
C HIS A 97 0.45 6.57 8.82
N VAL A 98 0.99 7.74 8.48
CA VAL A 98 1.35 8.13 7.12
C VAL A 98 2.77 8.69 7.19
N THR A 99 3.65 8.22 6.33
CA THR A 99 5.03 8.70 6.29
C THR A 99 5.12 10.10 5.72
N ASP A 100 6.25 10.76 5.95
CA ASP A 100 6.66 11.86 5.10
C ASP A 100 6.90 11.37 3.65
N VAL A 101 6.99 12.32 2.72
CA VAL A 101 7.30 12.03 1.32
C VAL A 101 8.81 11.86 1.18
N GLU A 102 9.22 10.67 0.75
CA GLU A 102 10.62 10.38 0.42
C GLU A 102 10.84 10.58 -1.08
N GLU A 103 11.93 11.24 -1.46
CA GLU A 103 12.32 11.42 -2.87
C GLU A 103 13.55 10.58 -3.19
N ILE A 104 13.46 9.80 -4.26
CA ILE A 104 14.50 8.90 -4.74
C ILE A 104 14.90 9.36 -6.15
N MET A 105 16.19 9.63 -6.33
CA MET A 105 16.80 9.85 -7.65
C MET A 105 17.36 8.52 -8.16
N VAL A 106 17.08 8.19 -9.42
CA VAL A 106 17.41 6.90 -10.06
C VAL A 106 18.54 7.07 -11.07
#